data_AF-A0A3D4NUL0-F1
#
_entry.id   AF-A0A3D4NUL0-F1
#
_cell.length_a   1.000
_cell.length_b   1.000
_cell.length_c   1.000
_cell.angle_alpha   90.00
_cell.angle_beta   90.00
_cell.angle_gamma   90.00
#
_symmetry.space_group_name_H-M   'P 1'
#
loop_
_entity.id
_entity.type
_entity.pdbx_description
1 polymer ?
#
loop_
_entity_poly.entity_id
_entity_poly.type
_entity_poly.pdbx_seq_one_letter_code
_entity_poly.pdbx_strand_id
1 'polypeptide(L)'
;MKMLKSTLAVVTAAAVLGVSGFAQAGATLDAVQKKGFVQCGVSDGLPGFSVPDSTGKIIGIDADVCRAVAAAVFGDATKVKFSQLNAKERFTAL
;
A
#
# COMPACT_ATOMS: atom_id res chain seq x y z
N MET A 1 -25.50 -34.23 -26.26
CA MET A 1 -24.09 -34.24 -25.79
C MET A 1 -23.35 -32.91 -26.00
N LYS A 2 -23.58 -32.14 -27.07
CA LYS A 2 -22.94 -30.82 -27.30
C LYS A 2 -23.28 -29.78 -26.23
N MET A 3 -24.53 -29.75 -25.77
CA MET A 3 -24.96 -28.81 -24.71
C MET A 3 -24.33 -29.11 -23.34
N LEU A 4 -24.15 -30.40 -22.99
CA LEU A 4 -23.53 -30.82 -21.74
C LEU A 4 -22.04 -30.43 -21.65
N LYS A 5 -21.34 -30.38 -22.79
CA LYS A 5 -19.94 -29.90 -22.87
C LYS A 5 -19.85 -28.38 -22.71
N SER A 6 -20.86 -27.66 -23.19
CA SER A 6 -20.91 -26.20 -23.11
C SER A 6 -21.21 -25.71 -21.69
N THR A 7 -22.08 -26.41 -20.94
CA THR A 7 -22.31 -26.11 -19.52
C THR A 7 -21.10 -26.42 -18.64
N LEU A 8 -20.37 -27.49 -18.94
CA LEU A 8 -19.17 -27.85 -18.17
C LEU A 8 -18.06 -26.79 -18.31
N ALA A 9 -17.91 -26.19 -19.50
CA ALA A 9 -16.93 -25.14 -19.78
C ALA A 9 -17.24 -23.79 -19.09
N VAL A 10 -18.52 -23.47 -18.88
CA VAL A 10 -18.94 -22.25 -18.18
C VAL A 10 -18.72 -22.36 -16.67
N VAL A 11 -18.96 -23.55 -16.10
CA VAL A 11 -18.75 -23.80 -14.66
C VAL A 11 -17.26 -23.78 -14.30
N THR A 12 -16.39 -24.30 -15.16
CA THR A 12 -14.93 -24.21 -14.95
C THR A 12 -14.40 -22.79 -15.06
N ALA A 13 -14.91 -21.96 -15.98
CA ALA A 13 -14.51 -20.56 -16.09
C ALA A 13 -14.92 -19.72 -14.85
N ALA A 14 -16.09 -19.99 -14.27
CA ALA A 14 -16.54 -19.33 -13.04
C ALA A 14 -15.72 -19.75 -11.81
N ALA A 15 -15.28 -21.01 -11.75
CA ALA A 15 -14.44 -21.50 -10.66
C ALA A 15 -13.05 -20.85 -10.64
N VAL A 16 -12.48 -20.50 -11.80
CA VAL A 16 -11.15 -19.86 -11.88
C VAL A 16 -11.19 -18.40 -11.40
N LEU A 17 -12.31 -17.69 -11.57
CA LEU A 17 -12.48 -16.32 -11.05
C LEU A 17 -12.69 -16.28 -9.52
N GLY A 18 -13.26 -17.34 -8.94
CA GLY A 18 -13.52 -17.45 -7.50
C GLY A 18 -12.31 -17.84 -6.64
N VAL A 19 -11.18 -18.21 -7.24
CA VAL A 19 -9.92 -18.60 -6.54
C VAL A 19 -8.93 -17.44 -6.43
N SER A 20 -9.38 -16.20 -6.66
CA SER A 20 -8.66 -15.03 -6.16
C SER A 20 -8.78 -15.02 -4.63
N GLY A 21 -7.95 -15.84 -3.97
CA GLY A 21 -7.92 -15.93 -2.52
C GLY A 21 -7.75 -14.55 -1.89
N PHE A 22 -8.44 -14.32 -0.77
CA PHE A 22 -8.22 -13.13 0.04
C PHE A 22 -6.72 -13.04 0.33
N ALA A 23 -6.06 -12.02 -0.23
CA ALA A 23 -4.68 -11.73 0.11
C ALA A 23 -4.64 -11.45 1.61
N GLN A 24 -4.14 -12.41 2.39
CA GLN A 24 -4.02 -12.27 3.83
C GLN A 24 -2.82 -11.38 4.09
N ALA A 25 -3.04 -10.07 4.07
CA ALA A 25 -2.01 -9.05 4.06
C ALA A 25 -1.27 -8.85 5.40
N GLY A 26 -1.40 -9.83 6.29
CA GLY A 26 -0.68 -9.93 7.55
C GLY A 26 -1.06 -8.85 8.57
N ALA A 27 -0.53 -9.01 9.78
CA ALA A 27 -0.81 -8.12 10.91
C ALA A 27 -0.45 -6.64 10.63
N THR A 28 0.52 -6.39 9.75
CA THR A 28 0.93 -5.02 9.39
C THR A 28 -0.15 -4.31 8.58
N LEU A 29 -0.75 -4.94 7.56
CA LEU A 29 -1.80 -4.26 6.79
C LEU A 29 -3.05 -4.06 7.66
N ASP A 30 -3.40 -5.04 8.50
CA ASP A 30 -4.52 -4.92 9.44
C ASP A 30 -4.33 -3.72 10.38
N ALA A 31 -3.12 -3.55 10.92
CA ALA A 31 -2.78 -2.42 11.76
C ALA A 31 -2.85 -1.08 11.01
N VAL A 32 -2.39 -1.03 9.75
CA VAL A 32 -2.49 0.16 8.89
C VAL A 32 -3.95 0.52 8.61
N GLN A 33 -4.76 -0.45 8.20
CA GLN A 33 -6.18 -0.26 7.92
C GLN A 33 -6.93 0.21 9.17
N LYS A 34 -6.66 -0.39 10.33
CA LYS A 34 -7.23 0.03 11.61
C LYS A 34 -6.83 1.46 12.02
N LYS A 35 -5.61 1.89 11.71
CA LYS A 35 -5.17 3.28 11.92
C LYS A 35 -5.84 4.27 10.95
N GLY A 36 -6.21 3.80 9.76
CA GLY A 36 -6.81 4.63 8.71
C GLY A 36 -5.85 5.54 7.95
N PHE A 37 -4.53 5.29 8.08
CA PHE A 37 -3.47 5.98 7.32
C PHE A 37 -2.17 5.17 7.36
N VAL A 38 -1.28 5.41 6.40
CA VAL A 38 0.08 4.87 6.37
C VAL A 38 1.00 5.75 7.23
N GLN A 39 1.57 5.20 8.30
CA GLN A 39 2.68 5.84 9.03
C GLN A 39 3.97 5.57 8.26
N CYS A 40 4.52 6.59 7.60
CA CYS A 40 5.68 6.47 6.72
C CYS A 40 6.91 7.12 7.36
N GLY A 41 7.94 6.31 7.61
CA GLY A 41 9.28 6.79 7.95
C GLY A 41 10.04 7.15 6.67
N VAL A 42 10.59 8.37 6.61
CA VAL A 42 11.35 8.88 5.46
C VAL A 42 12.71 9.41 5.91
N SER A 43 13.63 9.62 4.96
CA SER A 43 14.92 10.24 5.27
C SER A 43 14.74 11.70 5.73
N ASP A 44 15.67 12.17 6.54
CA ASP A 44 15.65 13.48 7.20
C ASP A 44 16.33 14.57 6.36
N GLY A 45 15.81 14.80 5.14
CA GLY A 45 16.24 15.91 4.28
C GLY A 45 17.30 15.54 3.25
N LEU A 46 17.01 14.49 2.46
CA LEU A 46 17.81 14.12 1.30
C LEU A 46 17.11 14.57 0.01
N PRO A 47 17.61 15.60 -0.70
CA PRO A 47 17.00 16.11 -1.92
C PRO A 47 16.80 15.01 -2.97
N GLY A 48 15.62 14.99 -3.60
CA GLY A 48 15.20 13.93 -4.53
C GLY A 48 14.56 12.71 -3.86
N PHE A 49 14.80 12.49 -2.56
CA PHE A 49 14.24 11.37 -1.80
C PHE A 49 13.12 11.79 -0.86
N SER A 50 13.45 12.62 0.13
CA SER A 50 12.51 13.15 1.10
C SER A 50 13.05 14.45 1.68
N VAL A 51 12.35 15.55 1.40
CA VAL A 51 12.66 16.87 1.93
C VAL A 51 11.38 17.67 2.10
N PRO A 52 11.23 18.47 3.18
CA PRO A 52 10.13 19.43 3.29
C PRO A 52 10.26 20.53 2.22
N ASP A 53 9.16 20.86 1.55
CA ASP A 53 9.08 22.07 0.73
C ASP A 53 8.85 23.33 1.58
N SER A 54 8.67 24.49 0.93
CA SER A 54 8.42 25.77 1.60
C SER A 54 7.13 25.82 2.43
N THR A 55 6.22 24.88 2.21
CA THR A 55 4.96 24.74 2.96
C THR A 55 5.04 23.67 4.04
N GLY A 56 6.19 23.00 4.18
CA GLY A 56 6.41 21.89 5.11
C GLY A 56 5.90 20.54 4.59
N LYS A 57 5.43 20.45 3.34
CA LYS A 57 5.00 19.19 2.74
C LYS A 57 6.23 18.39 2.32
N ILE A 58 6.27 17.11 2.70
CA ILE A 58 7.37 16.22 2.32
C ILE A 58 7.23 15.82 0.84
N ILE A 59 8.27 16.10 0.06
CA ILE A 59 8.38 15.81 -1.38
C ILE A 59 9.60 14.91 -1.68
N GLY A 60 9.57 14.21 -2.82
CA GLY A 60 10.62 13.28 -3.26
C GLY A 60 10.13 11.83 -3.34
N ILE A 61 11.00 10.92 -3.82
CA ILE A 61 10.63 9.54 -4.13
C ILE A 61 10.11 8.74 -2.92
N ASP A 62 10.67 8.93 -1.72
CA ASP A 62 10.21 8.25 -0.50
C ASP A 62 8.77 8.65 -0.20
N ALA A 63 8.48 9.96 -0.32
CA ALA A 63 7.16 10.51 -0.06
C ALA A 63 6.14 10.08 -1.12
N ASP A 64 6.55 9.99 -2.39
CA ASP A 64 5.70 9.53 -3.49
C ASP A 64 5.37 8.04 -3.37
N VAL A 65 6.35 7.21 -2.99
CA VAL A 65 6.10 5.79 -2.70
C VAL A 65 5.09 5.65 -1.55
N CYS A 66 5.24 6.39 -0.46
CA CYS A 66 4.29 6.32 0.64
C CYS A 66 2.89 6.82 0.28
N ARG A 67 2.78 7.86 -0.56
CA ARG A 67 1.48 8.30 -1.13
C ARG A 67 0.88 7.24 -2.05
N ALA A 68 1.69 6.55 -2.85
CA ALA A 68 1.24 5.47 -3.72
C ALA A 68 0.72 4.27 -2.92
N VAL A 69 1.41 3.90 -1.83
CA VAL A 69 0.94 2.86 -0.90
C VAL A 69 -0.36 3.29 -0.23
N ALA A 70 -0.47 4.53 0.23
CA ALA A 70 -1.71 5.06 0.81
C ALA A 70 -2.88 5.02 -0.20
N ALA A 71 -2.63 5.41 -1.45
CA ALA A 71 -3.61 5.31 -2.52
C ALA A 71 -4.02 3.86 -2.80
N ALA A 72 -3.08 2.92 -2.80
CA ALA A 72 -3.36 1.51 -3.03
C ALA A 72 -4.18 0.88 -1.88
N VAL A 73 -3.96 1.29 -0.64
CA VAL A 73 -4.64 0.74 0.54
C VAL A 73 -6.00 1.41 0.78
N PHE A 74 -6.10 2.73 0.59
CA PHE A 74 -7.26 3.53 1.01
C PHE A 74 -8.02 4.20 -0.14
N GLY A 75 -7.53 4.12 -1.38
CA GLY A 75 -8.06 4.91 -2.50
C GLY A 75 -7.77 6.42 -2.38
N ASP A 76 -6.94 6.82 -1.41
CA ASP A 76 -6.66 8.21 -1.09
C ASP A 76 -5.17 8.40 -0.74
N ALA A 77 -4.44 9.07 -1.64
CA ALA A 77 -3.01 9.35 -1.48
C ALA A 77 -2.70 10.28 -0.28
N THR A 78 -3.70 10.99 0.24
CA THR A 78 -3.52 11.91 1.38
C THR A 78 -3.51 11.18 2.74
N LYS A 79 -3.86 9.88 2.77
CA LYS A 79 -3.86 9.04 3.98
C LYS A 79 -2.46 8.59 4.39
N VAL A 80 -1.54 9.54 4.53
CA VAL A 80 -0.15 9.31 4.93
C VAL A 80 0.27 10.30 6.01
N LYS A 81 1.05 9.83 6.98
CA LYS A 81 1.75 10.68 7.96
C LYS A 81 3.24 10.39 7.91
N PHE A 82 4.03 11.45 7.87
CA PHE A 82 5.48 11.35 7.71
C PHE A 82 6.21 11.52 9.03
N SER A 83 7.22 10.68 9.26
CA SER A 83 8.23 10.84 10.30
C SER A 83 9.59 10.88 9.62
N GLN A 84 10.31 11.98 9.76
CA GLN A 84 11.70 12.07 9.30
C GLN A 84 12.59 11.34 10.31
N LEU A 85 13.40 10.39 9.84
CA LEU A 85 14.20 9.51 10.68
C LEU A 85 15.62 9.41 10.15
N ASN A 86 16.60 9.64 11.02
CA ASN A 86 18.00 9.36 10.71
C ASN A 86 18.28 7.84 10.76
N ALA A 87 19.50 7.44 10.35
CA ALA A 87 19.86 6.02 10.27
C ALA A 87 19.78 5.27 11.61
N LYS A 88 19.98 5.94 12.74
CA LYS A 88 19.93 5.32 14.08
C LYS A 88 18.49 5.08 14.54
N GLU A 89 17.58 5.99 14.22
CA GLU A 89 16.19 5.98 14.70
C GLU A 89 15.29 4.95 13.99
N ARG A 90 15.62 4.58 12.74
CA ARG A 90 14.76 3.73 11.89
C ARG A 90 14.38 2.40 12.54
N PHE A 91 15.34 1.73 13.17
CA PHE A 91 15.09 0.41 13.76
C PHE A 91 14.28 0.47 15.05
N THR A 92 14.44 1.54 15.84
CA THR A 92 13.66 1.74 17.06
C THR A 92 12.24 2.24 16.79
N ALA A 93 11.95 2.68 15.56
CA ALA A 93 10.65 3.18 15.14
C ALA A 93 9.71 2.11 14.56
N LEU A 94 10.17 0.86 14.43
CA LEU A 94 9.40 -0.29 13.90
C LEU A 94 8.62 -1.05 14.98
#